data_AF-A0A520HYS7-F1
#
_entry.id   AF-A0A520HYS7-F1
#
_cell.length_a   1.000
_cell.length_b   1.000
_cell.length_c   1.000
_cell.angle_alpha   90.00
_cell.angle_beta   90.00
_cell.angle_gamma   90.00
#
_symmetry.space_group_name_H-M   'P 1'
#
loop_
_entity.id
_entity.type
_entity.pdbx_description
1 polymer ?
#
loop_
_entity_poly.entity_id
_entity_poly.type
_entity_poly.pdbx_seq_one_letter_code
_entity_poly.pdbx_strand_id
1 'polypeptide(L)' 'FMSECRSLTNFIGNAVATIVVARWEGALDRDKLDAALSGKLPEFVPATIPPAATAH' A
#
# COMPACT_ATOMS: atom_id res chain seq x y z
N PHE A 1 -24.76 -7.28 -9.51
CA PHE A 1 -24.37 -6.80 -10.85
C PHE A 1 -24.08 -5.29 -10.97
N MET A 2 -25.03 -4.35 -10.82
CA MET A 2 -24.68 -2.91 -10.94
C MET A 2 -23.89 -2.35 -9.73
N SER A 3 -24.11 -2.87 -8.52
CA SER A 3 -23.42 -2.40 -7.32
C SER A 3 -21.96 -2.83 -7.26
N GLU A 4 -21.64 -4.04 -7.75
CA GLU A 4 -20.26 -4.54 -7.83
C GLU A 4 -19.40 -3.72 -8.79
N CYS A 5 -19.94 -3.34 -9.95
CA CYS A 5 -19.25 -2.44 -10.87
C CYS A 5 -18.96 -1.08 -10.24
N ARG A 6 -19.94 -0.50 -9.52
CA ARG A 6 -19.77 0.78 -8.83
C ARG A 6 -18.71 0.70 -7.72
N SER A 7 -18.73 -0.36 -6.90
CA SER A 7 -17.72 -0.55 -5.87
C SER A 7 -16.32 -0.76 -6.46
N LEU A 8 -16.22 -1.47 -7.59
CA LEU A 8 -14.96 -1.69 -8.29
C LEU A 8 -14.39 -0.37 -8.85
N THR A 9 -15.23 0.45 -9.49
CA THR A 9 -14.79 1.75 -10.02
C THR A 9 -14.39 2.72 -8.92
N ASN A 10 -15.12 2.73 -7.80
CA ASN A 10 -14.77 3.55 -6.64
C ASN A 10 -13.42 3.10 -6.04
N PHE A 11 -13.19 1.79 -5.92
CA PHE A 11 -11.93 1.26 -5.41
C PHE A 11 -10.74 1.59 -6.31
N ILE A 12 -10.87 1.34 -7.62
CA ILE A 12 -9.80 1.64 -8.59
C ILE A 12 -9.52 3.15 -8.61
N GLY A 13 -10.57 3.98 -8.63
CA GLY A 13 -10.43 5.44 -8.61
C GLY A 13 -9.66 5.93 -7.40
N ASN A 14 -10.00 5.42 -6.21
CA ASN A 14 -9.29 5.74 -4.97
C ASN A 14 -7.82 5.30 -5.02
N ALA A 15 -7.55 4.07 -5.49
CA ALA A 15 -6.19 3.55 -5.59
C ALA A 15 -5.31 4.39 -6.54
N VAL A 16 -5.85 4.76 -7.71
CA VAL A 16 -5.15 5.61 -8.69
C VAL A 16 -4.91 7.00 -8.11
N ALA A 17 -5.91 7.59 -7.44
CA ALA A 17 -5.77 8.90 -6.81
C ALA A 17 -4.63 8.92 -5.78
N THR A 18 -4.52 7.87 -4.94
CA THR A 18 -3.42 7.74 -3.99
C THR A 18 -2.06 7.70 -4.67
N ILE A 19 -1.90 6.91 -5.75
CA ILE A 19 -0.61 6.82 -6.48
C ILE A 19 -0.25 8.17 -7.11
N VAL A 20 -1.22 8.87 -7.69
CA VAL A 20 -1.00 10.17 -8.35
C VAL A 20 -0.58 11.23 -7.33
N VAL A 21 -1.27 11.31 -6.19
CA VAL A 21 -0.93 12.26 -5.11
C VAL A 21 0.47 11.97 -4.56
N ALA A 22 0.77 10.71 -4.23
CA ALA A 22 2.09 10.32 -3.74
C ALA A 22 3.22 10.67 -4.74
N ARG A 23 2.94 10.56 -6.05
CA ARG A 23 3.89 10.94 -7.10
C ARG A 23 4.12 12.45 -7.13
N TRP A 24 3.07 13.26 -7.00
CA TRP A 24 3.18 14.72 -6.98
C TRP A 24 3.86 15.25 -5.71
N GLU A 25 3.64 14.59 -4.57
CA GLU A 25 4.33 14.91 -3.31
C GLU A 25 5.79 14.42 -3.27
N GLY A 26 6.24 13.67 -4.28
CA GLY A 26 7.58 13.07 -4.30
C GLY A 26 7.76 11.92 -3.30
N ALA A 27 6.68 11.47 -2.66
CA ALA A 27 6.66 10.37 -1.68
C ALA A 27 6.55 8.97 -2.35
N LEU A 28 6.40 8.91 -3.68
CA LEU A 28 6.26 7.65 -4.41
C LEU A 28 7.60 6.99 -4.73
N ASP A 29 7.87 5.87 -4.06
CA ASP A 29 8.95 4.94 -4.40
C ASP A 29 8.55 4.10 -5.62
N ARG A 30 9.20 4.38 -6.76
CA ARG A 30 8.86 3.75 -8.04
C ARG A 30 9.31 2.29 -8.12
N ASP A 31 10.44 1.96 -7.51
CA ASP A 31 10.97 0.60 -7.53
C ASP A 31 10.08 -0.33 -6.69
N LYS A 32 9.60 0.17 -5.53
CA LYS A 32 8.60 -0.55 -4.74
C LYS A 32 7.25 -0.67 -5.44
N LEU A 33 6.81 0.38 -6.14
CA LEU A 33 5.56 0.30 -6.93
C LEU A 33 5.68 -0.73 -8.05
N ASP A 34 6.79 -0.76 -8.78
CA ASP A 34 7.04 -1.75 -9.84
C ASP A 34 7.12 -3.17 -9.28
N ALA A 35 7.82 -3.36 -8.15
CA ALA A 35 7.84 -4.62 -7.42
C ALA A 35 6.42 -5.05 -6.99
N ALA A 36 5.58 -4.12 -6.52
CA ALA A 36 4.21 -4.39 -6.13
C ALA A 36 3.34 -4.83 -7.32
N LEU A 37 3.41 -4.10 -8.44
CA LEU A 37 2.64 -4.39 -9.64
C LEU A 37 3.12 -5.66 -10.36
N SER A 38 4.40 -6.01 -10.21
CA SER A 38 4.96 -7.27 -10.73
C SER A 38 4.81 -8.46 -9.77
N GLY A 39 4.20 -8.27 -8.60
CA GLY A 39 4.00 -9.32 -7.59
C GLY A 39 5.28 -9.77 -6.89
N LYS A 40 6.33 -8.95 -6.91
CA LYS A 40 7.66 -9.21 -6.34
C LYS A 40 7.94 -8.42 -5.06
N LEU A 41 6.92 -7.93 -4.38
CA LEU A 41 7.10 -7.29 -3.08
C LEU A 41 7.76 -8.30 -2.11
N PRO A 42 8.80 -7.89 -1.37
CA PRO A 42 9.34 -8.71 -0.30
C PRO A 42 8.25 -9.00 0.73
N GLU A 43 8.28 -10.19 1.33
CA GLU A 43 7.37 -10.53 2.43
C GLU A 43 7.52 -9.49 3.54
N PHE A 44 6.41 -8.85 3.89
CA PHE A 44 6.39 -7.88 4.97
C PHE A 44 6.62 -8.62 6.28
N VAL A 45 7.83 -8.57 6.80
CA VAL A 45 8.15 -9.02 8.15
C VAL A 45 7.87 -7.83 9.08
N PRO A 46 6.75 -7.82 9.82
CA PRO A 46 6.53 -6.78 10.82
C PRO A 46 7.69 -6.82 11.81
N ALA A 47 8.25 -5.65 12.12
CA ALA A 47 9.25 -5.54 13.16
C ALA A 47 8.68 -6.13 14.45
N THR A 48 9.28 -7.21 14.94
CA THR A 48 8.94 -7.77 16.25
C THR A 48 9.22 -6.69 17.28
N ILE A 49 8.18 -6.08 17.84
CA ILE A 49 8.30 -5.16 18.97
C ILE A 49 8.84 -6.02 20.12
N PRO A 50 10.09 -5.81 20.60
CA PRO A 50 10.58 -6.58 21.74
C PRO A 50 9.64 -6.31 22.92
N PRO A 51 9.27 -7.34 23.71
CA PRO A 51 8.43 -7.14 24.88
C PRO A 51 9.14 -6.12 25.78
N ALA A 52 8.44 -5.02 26.08
CA ALA A 52 8.94 -3.98 26.95
C ALA A 52 9.47 -4.63 28.23
N ALA A 53 10.79 -4.53 28.43
CA ALA A 53 11.45 -5.03 29.63
C ALA A 53 10.75 -4.37 30.83
N THR A 54 9.96 -5.18 31.53
CA THR A 54 9.30 -4.79 32.78
C THR A 54 10.42 -4.69 33.79
N ALA A 55 10.97 -3.48 33.95
CA ALA A 55 11.89 -3.17 35.03
C ALA A 55 11.12 -3.36 36.35
N HIS A 56 11.67 -4.25 37.18
CA HIS A 56 11.24 -4.57 38.53
C HIS A 56 11.16 -3.35 39.45
#